data_AF-A0A8S2SVP6-F1
#
_entry.id   AF-A0A8S2SVP6-F1
#
_cell.length_a   1.000
_cell.length_b   1.000
_cell.length_c   1.000
_cell.angle_alpha   90.00
_cell.angle_beta   90.00
_cell.angle_gamma   90.00
#
_symmetry.space_group_name_H-M   'P 1'
#
loop_
_entity.id
_entity.type
_entity.pdbx_description
1 polymer ?
#
loop_
_entity_poly.entity_id
_entity_poly.type
_entity_poly.pdbx_seq_one_letter_code
_entity_poly.pdbx_strand_id
1 'polypeptide(L)'
;ILVNKDFDEFTIDERGGKRGDSFWDCYPDLELEAKQFVYQKCSKTEATFTVETLARFIDQRFYELNNLKKIDQQLVRSVESCRLDLRRFGVKFTANSSRPYFLGHEREDV
;
A
#
# COMPACT_ATOMS: atom_id res chain seq x y z
N ILE A 1 4.14 -3.87 20.98
CA ILE A 1 4.93 -2.67 20.62
C ILE A 1 4.03 -1.82 19.76
N LEU A 2 3.68 -0.62 20.25
CA LEU A 2 2.78 0.31 19.58
C LEU A 2 3.51 0.95 18.39
N VAL A 3 3.12 0.63 17.15
CA VAL A 3 3.61 1.32 15.93
C VAL A 3 2.67 2.51 15.68
N ASN A 4 2.82 3.55 16.49
CA ASN A 4 2.04 4.80 16.37
C ASN A 4 2.94 6.02 16.65
N LYS A 5 4.19 6.00 16.17
CA LYS A 5 5.12 7.11 16.46
C LYS A 5 5.80 7.80 15.30
N ASP A 6 5.78 7.31 14.07
CA ASP A 6 6.60 7.92 13.03
C ASP A 6 5.83 8.15 11.73
N PHE A 7 4.86 9.07 11.76
CA PHE A 7 4.43 9.75 10.53
C PHE A 7 5.45 10.82 10.09
N ASP A 8 6.40 11.19 10.96
CA ASP A 8 7.46 12.16 10.67
C ASP A 8 8.61 11.58 9.81
N GLU A 9 8.72 10.26 9.66
CA GLU A 9 9.82 9.64 8.91
C GLU A 9 9.70 9.81 7.38
N PHE A 10 8.54 10.24 6.89
CA PHE A 10 8.29 10.33 5.45
C PHE A 10 8.63 11.69 4.82
N THR A 11 9.03 12.68 5.63
CA THR A 11 9.46 14.01 5.16
C THR A 11 10.96 14.23 5.39
N ILE A 12 11.74 13.15 5.42
CA ILE A 12 13.20 13.25 5.50
C ILE A 12 13.73 13.35 4.08
N ASP A 13 13.86 14.62 3.68
CA ASP A 13 14.72 15.15 2.61
C ASP A 13 15.98 14.29 2.39
N GLU A 14 16.47 14.21 1.16
CA GLU A 14 17.60 13.37 0.69
C GLU A 14 18.97 13.78 1.29
N ARG A 15 19.00 14.23 2.55
CA ARG A 15 20.18 14.70 3.28
C ARG A 15 20.54 13.74 4.40
N GLY A 16 21.06 12.58 4.04
CA GLY A 16 22.03 11.84 4.86
C GLY A 16 21.62 11.40 6.29
N GLY A 17 20.33 11.34 6.62
CA GLY A 17 19.87 10.69 7.85
C GLY A 17 19.94 9.17 7.72
N LYS A 18 20.26 8.46 8.82
CA LYS A 18 20.09 7.00 8.88
C LYS A 18 18.62 6.68 8.59
N ARG A 19 18.33 6.12 7.42
CA ARG A 19 17.01 5.58 7.10
C ARG A 19 16.69 4.55 8.17
N GLY A 20 15.60 4.71 8.91
CA GLY A 20 15.02 3.57 9.62
C GLY A 20 14.62 2.52 8.59
N ASP A 21 14.68 1.26 8.98
CA ASP A 21 14.22 0.17 8.11
C ASP A 21 12.75 0.44 7.79
N SER A 22 12.44 0.64 6.50
CA SER A 22 11.07 0.81 6.07
C SER A 22 10.32 -0.49 6.30
N PHE A 23 8.98 -0.44 6.44
CA PHE A 23 8.17 -1.66 6.59
C PHE A 23 8.47 -2.70 5.51
N TRP A 24 8.78 -2.27 4.28
CA TRP A 24 9.09 -3.18 3.17
C TRP A 24 10.49 -3.79 3.27
N ASP A 25 11.43 -3.13 3.95
CA ASP A 25 12.76 -3.70 4.22
C ASP A 25 12.65 -4.90 5.18
N CYS A 26 11.67 -4.86 6.11
CA CYS A 26 11.37 -5.97 7.01
C CYS A 26 10.52 -7.08 6.34
N TYR A 27 9.75 -6.74 5.30
CA TYR A 27 8.82 -7.66 4.64
C TYR A 27 8.89 -7.58 3.10
N PRO A 28 10.04 -7.93 2.50
CA PRO A 28 10.25 -7.79 1.05
C PRO A 28 9.35 -8.71 0.22
N ASP A 29 9.09 -9.93 0.70
CA ASP A 29 8.20 -10.88 0.03
C ASP A 29 6.74 -10.36 0.01
N LEU A 30 6.33 -9.73 1.11
CA LEU A 30 5.01 -9.10 1.20
C LEU A 30 4.90 -7.90 0.25
N GLU A 31 5.98 -7.15 0.04
CA GLU A 31 6.01 -6.07 -0.95
C GLU A 31 5.77 -6.60 -2.37
N LEU A 32 6.43 -7.71 -2.72
CA LEU A 32 6.29 -8.33 -4.04
C LEU A 32 4.84 -8.81 -4.27
N GLU A 33 4.26 -9.48 -3.29
CA GLU A 33 2.86 -9.93 -3.35
C GLU A 33 1.89 -8.74 -3.43
N ALA A 34 2.11 -7.69 -2.65
CA ALA A 34 1.30 -6.48 -2.69
C ALA A 34 1.35 -5.81 -4.07
N LYS A 35 2.53 -5.71 -4.70
CA LYS A 35 2.68 -5.18 -6.07
C LYS A 35 1.92 -6.03 -7.08
N GLN A 36 2.03 -7.35 -7.01
CA GLN A 36 1.30 -8.27 -7.89
C GLN A 36 -0.22 -8.13 -7.71
N PHE A 37 -0.69 -8.05 -6.47
CA PHE A 37 -2.09 -7.86 -6.14
C PHE A 37 -2.63 -6.55 -6.73
N VAL A 38 -1.91 -5.44 -6.53
CA VAL A 38 -2.25 -4.13 -7.09
C VAL A 38 -2.31 -4.18 -8.61
N TYR A 39 -1.30 -4.76 -9.26
CA TYR A 39 -1.26 -4.92 -10.71
C TYR A 39 -2.49 -5.67 -11.24
N GLN A 40 -2.81 -6.81 -10.65
CA GLN A 40 -3.96 -7.62 -11.04
C GLN A 40 -5.31 -6.94 -10.77
N LYS A 41 -5.41 -6.11 -9.74
CA LYS A 41 -6.66 -5.42 -9.39
C LYS A 41 -6.87 -4.17 -10.24
N CYS A 42 -5.82 -3.41 -10.51
CA CYS A 42 -5.87 -2.23 -11.37
C CYS A 42 -6.00 -2.57 -12.86
N SER A 43 -5.60 -3.78 -13.30
CA SER A 43 -5.77 -4.22 -14.69
C SER A 43 -7.18 -4.72 -15.01
N LYS A 44 -8.01 -4.99 -14.00
CA LYS A 44 -9.41 -5.40 -14.21
C LYS A 44 -10.27 -4.21 -14.62
N THR A 45 -11.22 -4.49 -15.51
CA THR A 45 -12.19 -3.51 -16.00
C THR A 45 -13.17 -3.03 -14.92
N GLU A 46 -13.37 -3.83 -13.87
CA GLU A 46 -14.23 -3.51 -12.74
C GLU A 46 -13.57 -2.55 -11.74
N ALA A 47 -14.29 -1.49 -11.39
CA ALA A 47 -13.82 -0.35 -10.61
C ALA A 47 -13.78 -0.56 -9.09
N THR A 48 -13.60 -1.79 -8.60
CA THR A 48 -13.79 -2.10 -7.18
C THR A 48 -12.53 -1.91 -6.33
N PHE A 49 -11.37 -1.73 -6.96
CA PHE A 49 -10.12 -1.58 -6.24
C PHE A 49 -10.00 -0.21 -5.57
N THR A 50 -9.81 -0.22 -4.25
CA THR A 50 -9.57 0.95 -3.42
C THR A 50 -8.29 0.79 -2.61
N VAL A 51 -7.77 1.91 -2.09
CA VAL A 51 -6.61 1.89 -1.17
C VAL A 51 -6.88 1.03 0.07
N GLU A 52 -8.11 1.04 0.57
CA GLU A 52 -8.52 0.20 1.69
C GLU A 52 -8.43 -1.30 1.36
N THR A 53 -8.69 -1.67 0.11
CA THR A 53 -8.55 -3.07 -0.34
C THR A 53 -7.10 -3.53 -0.24
N LEU A 54 -6.14 -2.66 -0.58
CA LEU A 54 -4.72 -2.94 -0.39
C LEU A 54 -4.36 -3.03 1.10
N ALA A 55 -4.84 -2.11 1.93
CA ALA A 55 -4.54 -2.11 3.36
C ALA A 55 -5.02 -3.40 4.04
N ARG A 56 -6.24 -3.86 3.71
CA ARG A 56 -6.78 -5.14 4.21
C ARG A 56 -6.00 -6.35 3.70
N PHE A 57 -5.54 -6.31 2.45
CA PHE A 57 -4.70 -7.38 1.89
C PHE A 57 -3.36 -7.50 2.63
N ILE A 58 -2.65 -6.39 2.83
CA ILE A 58 -1.38 -6.34 3.56
C ILE A 58 -1.56 -6.84 4.99
N ASP A 59 -2.62 -6.37 5.64
CA ASP A 59 -2.96 -6.77 7.00
C ASP A 59 -3.16 -8.28 7.11
N GLN A 60 -4.02 -8.85 6.27
CA GLN A 60 -4.27 -10.30 6.25
C GLN A 60 -2.96 -11.09 6.05
N ARG A 61 -2.18 -10.75 5.02
CA ARG A 61 -0.94 -11.45 4.70
C ARG A 61 0.12 -11.30 5.79
N PHE A 62 0.19 -10.16 6.47
CA PHE A 62 1.08 -9.98 7.61
C PHE A 62 0.78 -10.98 8.74
N TYR A 63 -0.50 -11.14 9.12
CA TYR A 63 -0.88 -12.09 10.17
C TYR A 63 -0.64 -13.54 9.73
N GLU A 64 -0.90 -13.88 8.46
CA GLU A 64 -0.61 -15.20 7.89
C GLU A 64 0.89 -15.52 7.93
N LEU A 65 1.75 -14.60 7.48
CA LEU A 65 3.21 -14.80 7.44
C LEU A 65 3.81 -14.98 8.83
N ASN A 66 3.29 -14.26 9.83
CA ASN A 66 3.80 -14.32 11.20
C ASN A 66 3.09 -15.38 12.06
N ASN A 67 2.14 -16.15 11.51
CA ASN A 67 1.27 -17.08 12.25
C ASN A 67 0.59 -16.44 13.47
N LEU A 68 0.17 -15.19 13.34
CA LEU A 68 -0.45 -14.41 14.40
C LEU A 68 -1.97 -14.41 14.23
N LYS A 69 -2.71 -14.41 15.35
CA LYS A 69 -4.16 -14.22 15.33
C LYS A 69 -4.47 -12.73 15.51
N LYS A 70 -5.24 -12.16 14.58
CA LYS A 70 -5.74 -10.80 14.71
C LYS A 70 -6.80 -10.74 15.82
N ILE A 71 -6.66 -9.77 16.73
CA ILE A 71 -7.53 -9.61 17.92
C ILE A 71 -8.32 -8.29 17.84
N ASP A 72 -7.77 -7.28 17.17
CA ASP A 72 -8.40 -5.97 16.99
C ASP A 72 -8.82 -5.73 15.53
N GLN A 73 -9.36 -4.55 15.25
CA GLN A 73 -9.69 -4.09 13.90
C GLN A 73 -8.61 -3.15 13.33
N GLN A 74 -7.48 -2.97 14.02
CA GLN A 74 -6.44 -2.05 13.57
C GLN A 74 -5.72 -2.64 12.37
N LEU A 75 -5.37 -1.78 11.42
CA LEU A 75 -4.60 -2.20 10.24
C LEU A 75 -3.12 -2.12 10.57
N VAL A 76 -2.37 -3.17 10.23
CA VAL A 76 -0.90 -3.17 10.33
C VAL A 76 -0.28 -1.99 9.58
N ARG A 77 -0.92 -1.58 8.48
CA ARG A 77 -0.54 -0.42 7.68
C ARG A 77 -1.76 0.43 7.40
N SER A 78 -1.69 1.72 7.72
CA SER A 78 -2.81 2.65 7.53
C SER A 78 -3.16 2.83 6.05
N VAL A 79 -4.39 3.28 5.79
CA VAL A 79 -4.87 3.56 4.43
C VAL A 79 -4.03 4.68 3.79
N GLU A 80 -3.62 5.67 4.57
CA GLU A 80 -2.79 6.79 4.13
C GLU A 80 -1.41 6.30 3.68
N SER A 81 -0.78 5.41 4.45
CA SER A 81 0.50 4.80 4.09
C SER A 81 0.36 3.94 2.82
N CYS A 82 -0.70 3.15 2.71
CA CYS A 82 -0.99 2.37 1.51
C CYS A 82 -1.21 3.25 0.28
N ARG A 83 -1.72 4.48 0.44
CA ARG A 83 -1.84 5.44 -0.66
C ARG A 83 -0.48 5.90 -1.17
N LEU A 84 0.49 6.09 -0.27
CA LEU A 84 1.87 6.41 -0.64
C LEU A 84 2.54 5.22 -1.32
N ASP A 85 2.29 4.00 -0.85
CA ASP A 85 2.81 2.78 -1.47
C ASP A 85 2.30 2.60 -2.90
N LEU A 86 1.01 2.83 -3.14
CA LEU A 86 0.44 2.80 -4.49
C LEU A 86 1.18 3.78 -5.42
N ARG A 87 1.49 4.99 -4.96
CA ARG A 87 2.29 5.95 -5.74
C ARG A 87 3.71 5.43 -6.00
N ARG A 88 4.36 4.82 -5.01
CA ARG A 88 5.69 4.18 -5.15
C ARG A 88 5.66 3.02 -6.14
N PHE A 89 4.55 2.28 -6.20
CA PHE A 89 4.34 1.18 -7.15
C PHE A 89 4.01 1.68 -8.56
N GLY A 90 3.90 3.00 -8.79
CA GLY A 90 3.62 3.59 -10.10
C GLY A 90 2.14 3.85 -10.41
N VAL A 91 1.26 3.63 -9.43
CA VAL A 91 -0.18 3.83 -9.58
C VAL A 91 -0.53 5.32 -9.53
N LYS A 92 -1.45 5.73 -10.41
CA LYS A 92 -2.01 7.08 -10.48
C LYS A 92 -3.42 7.11 -9.87
N PHE A 93 -3.85 8.32 -9.51
CA PHE A 93 -5.18 8.60 -8.99
C PHE A 93 -5.78 9.71 -9.85
N THR A 94 -7.05 9.58 -10.26
CA THR A 94 -7.71 10.66 -11.00
C THR A 94 -8.06 11.80 -10.04
N ALA A 95 -8.06 13.04 -10.53
CA ALA A 95 -8.25 14.23 -9.68
C ALA A 95 -9.55 14.19 -8.84
N ASN A 96 -10.59 13.54 -9.36
CA ASN A 96 -11.92 13.47 -8.75
C ASN A 96 -12.29 12.08 -8.18
N SER A 97 -11.38 11.10 -8.22
CA SER A 97 -11.67 9.80 -7.62
C SER A 97 -10.49 9.28 -6.80
N SER A 98 -10.79 8.66 -5.67
CA SER A 98 -9.84 7.85 -4.90
C SER A 98 -9.45 6.54 -5.62
N ARG A 99 -9.78 6.41 -6.91
CA ARG A 99 -9.59 5.18 -7.69
C ARG A 99 -8.15 5.08 -8.19
N PRO A 100 -7.42 4.01 -7.85
CA PRO A 100 -6.07 3.77 -8.33
C PRO A 100 -6.08 3.13 -9.72
N TYR A 101 -5.22 3.58 -10.64
CA TYR A 101 -5.05 3.00 -11.99
C TYR A 101 -3.60 3.10 -12.48
N PHE A 102 -3.22 2.31 -13.50
CA PHE A 102 -1.91 2.43 -14.17
C PHE A 102 -2.04 3.22 -15.48
N LEU A 103 -1.05 4.06 -15.81
CA LEU A 103 -0.99 4.77 -17.09
C LEU A 103 -0.99 3.76 -18.26
N GLY A 104 -1.77 4.06 -19.31
CA GLY A 104 -1.99 3.13 -20.43
C GLY A 104 -3.08 2.06 -20.20
N HIS A 105 -3.63 1.99 -18.99
CA HIS A 105 -4.90 1.30 -18.69
C HIS A 105 -6.03 2.31 -18.44
N GLU A 106 -5.83 3.56 -18.87
CA GLU A 106 -6.90 4.54 -18.93
C GLU A 106 -7.96 3.98 -19.89
N ARG A 107 -9.20 3.86 -19.41
CA ARG A 107 -10.31 3.65 -20.34
C ARG A 107 -10.32 4.87 -21.24
N GLU A 108 -10.30 4.67 -22.55
CA GLU A 108 -10.91 5.62 -23.46
C GLU A 108 -12.36 5.73 -22.98
N ASP A 109 -12.66 6.79 -22.23
CA ASP A 109 -14.02 7.09 -21.83
C ASP A 109 -14.85 7.27 -23.11
N VAL A 110 -15.75 6.32 -23.36
CA VAL A 110 -17.00 6.55 -24.09
C VAL A 110 -18.11 6.60 -23.05
#